data_AF-A0A816XNS4-F1
#
_entry.id   AF-A0A816XNS4-F1
#
_cell.length_a   1.000
_cell.length_b   1.000
_cell.length_c   1.000
_cell.angle_alpha   90.00
_cell.angle_beta   90.00
_cell.angle_gamma   90.00
#
_symmetry.space_group_name_H-M   'P 1'
#
loop_
_entity.id
_entity.type
_entity.pdbx_description
1 polymer ?
#
loop_
_entity_poly.entity_id
_entity_poly.type
_entity_poly.pdbx_seq_one_letter_code
_entity_poly.pdbx_strand_id
1 'polypeptide(L)'
;MLCYNVEGWDTRAVEASIYIFTELGELWNTCRLPHYNTFYQKCTNKNGGICIAVRKHLKATRIEVNIPNTVIIDITGLSEPVRIIGIHWRTSHQRDLDEIQPFIIEGALLSGDFNATVKECNSPITDRR
;
A
#
# COMPACT_ATOMS: atom_id res chain seq x y z
N MET A 1 -4.42 5.03 -10.94
CA MET A 1 -3.61 4.41 -9.87
C MET A 1 -2.99 3.15 -10.44
N LEU A 2 -1.69 2.94 -10.26
CA LEU A 2 -1.00 1.73 -10.69
C LEU A 2 -0.47 1.01 -9.45
N CYS A 3 -0.71 -0.30 -9.35
CA CYS A 3 -0.21 -1.16 -8.28
C CYS A 3 0.72 -2.19 -8.91
N TYR A 4 1.94 -2.30 -8.41
CA TYR A 4 2.97 -3.18 -8.98
C TYR A 4 3.67 -3.95 -7.85
N ASN A 5 3.68 -5.28 -7.94
CA ASN A 5 4.63 -6.09 -7.17
C ASN A 5 5.96 -6.04 -7.94
N VAL A 6 6.99 -5.52 -7.29
CA VAL A 6 8.18 -5.04 -7.99
C VAL A 6 9.20 -6.15 -8.19
N GLU A 7 9.31 -7.17 -7.32
CA GLU A 7 10.37 -8.21 -7.37
C GLU A 7 11.78 -7.72 -7.82
N GLY A 8 12.11 -6.42 -7.63
CA GLY A 8 13.25 -5.74 -8.27
C GLY A 8 12.87 -4.47 -9.07
N TRP A 9 13.44 -3.32 -8.69
CA TRP A 9 13.06 -2.00 -9.21
C TRP A 9 13.56 -1.75 -10.65
N ASP A 10 12.69 -1.87 -11.66
CA ASP A 10 12.95 -1.44 -13.06
C ASP A 10 12.16 -0.16 -13.42
N THR A 11 12.77 0.69 -14.23
CA THR A 11 12.48 2.14 -14.41
C THR A 11 11.35 2.47 -15.41
N ARG A 12 10.53 1.51 -15.81
CA ARG A 12 9.50 1.68 -16.85
C ARG A 12 8.14 2.16 -16.31
N ALA A 13 8.14 3.23 -15.51
CA ALA A 13 6.91 3.78 -14.93
C ALA A 13 6.12 4.63 -15.95
N VAL A 14 4.95 4.15 -16.38
CA VAL A 14 3.94 4.90 -17.15
C VAL A 14 3.39 6.05 -16.29
N GLU A 15 3.27 7.27 -16.82
CA GLU A 15 2.84 8.45 -16.04
C GLU A 15 1.54 8.25 -15.25
N ALA A 16 1.64 7.86 -13.96
CA ALA A 16 0.52 7.82 -13.03
C ALA A 16 0.60 8.95 -11.99
N SER A 17 -0.56 9.31 -11.43
CA SER A 17 -0.62 10.26 -10.31
C SER A 17 -0.27 9.60 -8.96
N ILE A 18 -0.53 8.30 -8.84
CA ILE A 18 -0.33 7.50 -7.63
C ILE A 18 0.20 6.12 -8.03
N TYR A 19 1.30 5.72 -7.39
CA TYR A 19 1.83 4.36 -7.44
C TYR A 19 1.74 3.71 -6.06
N ILE A 20 1.48 2.41 -6.06
CA ILE A 20 1.59 1.54 -4.90
C ILE A 20 2.61 0.46 -5.24
N PHE A 21 3.68 0.40 -4.47
CA PHE A 21 4.76 -0.56 -4.62
C PHE A 21 4.77 -1.49 -3.42
N THR A 22 4.81 -2.80 -3.66
CA THR A 22 5.00 -3.82 -2.63
C THR A 22 6.37 -4.48 -2.80
N GLU A 23 6.83 -5.18 -1.76
CA GLU A 23 8.11 -5.91 -1.77
C GLU A 23 9.35 -5.05 -2.04
N LEU A 24 9.34 -3.79 -1.59
CA LEU A 24 10.49 -2.90 -1.78
C LEU A 24 11.71 -3.33 -0.96
N GLY A 25 11.51 -3.99 0.18
CA GLY A 25 12.59 -4.38 1.08
C GLY A 25 13.50 -3.22 1.46
N GLU A 26 14.80 -3.48 1.43
CA GLU A 26 15.83 -2.46 1.67
C GLU A 26 16.04 -1.50 0.48
N LEU A 27 15.42 -1.74 -0.67
CA LEU A 27 15.56 -0.90 -1.87
C LEU A 27 14.72 0.39 -1.82
N TRP A 28 13.89 0.59 -0.79
CA TRP A 28 13.03 1.77 -0.69
C TRP A 28 13.82 3.10 -0.72
N ASN A 29 15.07 3.10 -0.27
CA ASN A 29 15.92 4.29 -0.22
C ASN A 29 16.84 4.46 -1.44
N THR A 30 16.93 3.47 -2.33
CA THR A 30 17.89 3.46 -3.45
C THR A 30 17.37 4.20 -4.67
N CYS A 31 16.05 4.29 -4.87
CA CYS A 31 15.45 5.09 -5.93
C CYS A 31 14.58 6.22 -5.37
N ARG A 32 14.96 7.46 -5.68
CA ARG A 32 14.12 8.64 -5.39
C ARG A 32 13.22 8.93 -6.57
N LEU A 33 11.94 9.13 -6.30
CA LEU A 33 10.95 9.62 -7.27
C LEU A 33 10.84 11.15 -7.13
N PRO A 34 11.61 11.97 -7.88
CA PRO A 34 11.77 13.40 -7.59
C PRO A 34 10.46 14.21 -7.68
N HIS A 35 9.49 13.73 -8.46
CA HIS A 35 8.19 14.38 -8.65
C HIS A 35 7.09 13.84 -7.72
N TYR A 36 7.45 12.98 -6.77
CA TYR A 36 6.51 12.31 -5.88
C TYR A 36 6.87 12.55 -4.41
N ASN A 37 5.85 12.58 -3.57
CA ASN A 37 5.95 12.37 -2.13
C ASN A 37 5.74 10.88 -1.87
N THR A 38 6.63 10.27 -1.08
CA THR A 38 6.64 8.84 -0.82
C THR A 38 6.31 8.54 0.64
N PHE A 39 5.37 7.63 0.86
CA PHE A 39 4.95 7.16 2.19
C PHE A 39 5.30 5.69 2.30
N TYR A 40 6.32 5.38 3.10
CA TYR A 40 6.86 4.03 3.23
C TYR A 40 6.52 3.42 4.58
N GLN A 41 6.13 2.16 4.60
CA GLN A 41 6.07 1.31 5.79
C GLN A 41 6.95 0.10 5.57
N LYS A 42 7.97 -0.05 6.44
CA LYS A 42 8.83 -1.23 6.43
C LYS A 42 8.05 -2.46 6.88
N CYS A 43 8.30 -3.58 6.22
CA CYS A 43 7.78 -4.88 6.64
C CYS A 43 8.63 -5.48 7.77
N THR A 44 8.11 -6.49 8.46
CA THR A 44 8.86 -7.21 9.50
C THR A 44 10.04 -8.05 8.96
N ASN A 45 10.25 -8.11 7.64
CA ASN A 45 11.36 -8.82 6.98
C ASN A 45 12.10 -7.87 6.04
N LYS A 46 13.32 -8.26 5.66
CA LYS A 46 14.21 -7.48 4.80
C LYS A 46 13.73 -7.27 3.35
N ASN A 47 12.80 -8.12 2.88
CA ASN A 47 12.35 -8.11 1.48
C ASN A 47 10.95 -7.48 1.31
N GLY A 48 10.16 -7.41 2.37
CA GLY A 48 8.82 -6.83 2.30
C GLY A 48 8.86 -5.31 2.49
N GLY A 49 7.70 -4.71 2.36
CA GLY A 49 7.49 -3.29 2.62
C GLY A 49 6.50 -2.76 1.62
N ILE A 50 5.92 -1.62 1.95
CA ILE A 50 4.99 -0.96 1.06
C ILE A 50 5.30 0.52 0.97
N CYS A 51 5.27 1.05 -0.25
CA CYS A 51 5.43 2.47 -0.52
C CYS A 51 4.27 2.96 -1.37
N ILE A 52 3.63 4.03 -0.93
CA ILE A 52 2.71 4.81 -1.77
C ILE A 52 3.44 6.07 -2.23
N ALA A 53 3.56 6.25 -3.53
CA ALA A 53 4.13 7.44 -4.14
C ALA A 53 3.04 8.28 -4.79
N VAL A 54 2.93 9.55 -4.40
CA VAL A 54 1.90 10.48 -4.89
C VAL A 54 2.56 11.67 -5.55
N ARG A 55 2.12 12.07 -6.75
CA ARG A 55 2.66 13.27 -7.42
C ARG A 55 2.56 14.49 -6.52
N LYS A 56 3.62 15.31 -6.49
CA LYS A 56 3.74 16.49 -5.60
C LYS A 56 2.66 17.56 -5.76
N HIS A 57 1.96 17.59 -6.89
CA HIS A 57 0.84 18.52 -7.09
C HIS A 57 -0.44 18.09 -6.34
N LEU A 58 -0.52 16.83 -5.88
CA LEU A 58 -1.59 16.35 -5.01
C LEU A 58 -1.17 16.51 -3.55
N LYS A 59 -2.09 17.01 -2.73
CA LYS A 59 -1.87 17.14 -1.29
C LYS A 59 -2.20 15.83 -0.60
N ALA A 60 -1.18 15.11 -0.13
CA ALA A 60 -1.32 13.83 0.55
C ALA A 60 -0.83 13.91 2.00
N THR A 61 -1.58 13.31 2.92
CA THR A 61 -1.22 13.20 4.34
C THR A 61 -1.32 11.75 4.80
N ARG A 62 -0.32 11.27 5.55
CA ARG A 62 -0.34 9.94 6.13
C ARG A 62 -1.26 9.89 7.35
N ILE A 63 -2.02 8.81 7.47
CA ILE A 63 -2.70 8.43 8.69
C ILE A 63 -1.80 7.45 9.42
N GLU A 64 -1.38 7.80 10.63
CA GLU A 64 -0.56 6.92 11.43
C GLU A 64 -1.40 5.76 11.95
N VAL A 65 -0.96 4.54 11.62
CA VAL A 65 -1.60 3.29 12.03
C VAL A 65 -0.53 2.33 12.53
N ASN A 66 -0.88 1.54 13.53
CA ASN A 66 -0.02 0.47 14.03
C ASN A 66 -0.39 -0.87 13.37
N ILE A 67 -0.65 -0.86 12.06
CA ILE A 67 -0.96 -2.05 11.27
C ILE A 67 0.29 -2.36 10.43
N PRO A 68 0.97 -3.49 10.67
CA PRO A 68 2.14 -3.87 9.89
C PRO A 68 1.82 -3.92 8.40
N ASN A 69 2.81 -3.55 7.57
CA ASN A 69 2.72 -3.63 6.10
C ASN A 69 1.55 -2.86 5.47
N THR A 70 1.06 -1.83 6.18
CA THR A 70 -0.05 -1.00 5.73
C THR A 70 0.40 0.46 5.67
N VAL A 71 0.02 1.16 4.60
CA VAL A 71 0.16 2.61 4.49
C VAL A 71 -1.20 3.16 4.15
N ILE A 72 -1.66 4.12 4.95
CA ILE A 72 -2.91 4.83 4.70
C ILE A 72 -2.60 6.30 4.48
N ILE A 73 -3.10 6.85 3.39
CA ILE A 73 -2.98 8.27 3.07
C ILE A 73 -4.33 8.86 2.67
N ASP A 74 -4.55 10.11 3.02
CA ASP A 74 -5.65 10.92 2.51
C ASP A 74 -5.13 11.88 1.44
N ILE A 75 -5.80 11.91 0.29
CA ILE A 75 -5.62 12.90 -0.76
C ILE A 75 -6.68 13.99 -0.56
N THR A 76 -6.21 15.23 -0.41
CA THR A 76 -7.05 16.40 -0.12
C THR A 76 -6.90 17.45 -1.23
N GLY A 77 -7.84 18.40 -1.27
CA GLY A 77 -7.89 19.42 -2.34
C GLY A 77 -8.58 18.96 -3.63
N LEU A 78 -9.24 17.80 -3.59
CA LEU A 78 -10.19 17.33 -4.59
C LEU A 78 -11.61 17.74 -4.18
N SER A 79 -12.58 17.62 -5.09
CA SER A 79 -14.01 17.85 -4.78
C SER A 79 -14.53 16.90 -3.70
N GLU A 80 -13.98 15.69 -3.65
CA GLU A 80 -14.29 14.66 -2.66
C GLU A 80 -12.98 14.11 -2.08
N PRO A 81 -12.93 13.82 -0.76
CA PRO A 81 -11.75 13.22 -0.16
C PRO A 81 -11.54 11.81 -0.71
N VAL A 82 -10.30 11.48 -1.06
CA VAL A 82 -9.93 10.12 -1.52
C VAL A 82 -8.93 9.55 -0.54
N ARG A 83 -9.24 8.39 0.04
CA ARG A 83 -8.31 7.65 0.90
C ARG A 83 -7.68 6.53 0.11
N ILE A 84 -6.35 6.40 0.18
CA ILE A 84 -5.64 5.25 -0.38
C ILE A 84 -5.15 4.39 0.77
N ILE A 85 -5.53 3.11 0.76
CA ILE A 85 -5.09 2.10 1.71
C ILE A 85 -4.23 1.10 0.92
N GLY A 86 -2.92 1.21 1.11
CA GLY A 86 -1.95 0.28 0.56
C GLY A 86 -1.70 -0.87 1.53
N ILE A 87 -1.73 -2.12 1.06
CA ILE A 87 -1.44 -3.32 1.86
C ILE A 87 -0.40 -4.23 1.19
N HIS A 88 0.49 -4.81 1.98
CA HIS A 88 1.29 -5.96 1.57
C HIS A 88 1.19 -7.08 2.61
N TRP A 89 0.26 -8.01 2.43
CA TRP A 89 0.18 -9.20 3.27
C TRP A 89 1.16 -10.25 2.78
N ARG A 90 1.70 -11.05 3.70
CA ARG A 90 2.51 -12.22 3.33
C ARG A 90 1.61 -13.43 3.14
N THR A 91 2.05 -14.35 2.28
CA THR A 91 1.38 -15.61 1.96
C THR A 91 1.01 -16.45 3.19
N SER A 92 1.77 -16.36 4.29
CA SER A 92 1.54 -17.14 5.50
C SER A 92 1.09 -16.31 6.71
N HIS A 93 0.81 -15.02 6.55
CA HIS A 93 0.36 -14.18 7.68
C HIS A 93 -1.14 -14.32 7.88
N GLN A 94 -1.56 -14.28 9.14
CA GLN A 94 -2.98 -14.17 9.45
C GLN A 94 -3.48 -12.78 9.05
N ARG A 95 -4.47 -12.74 8.17
CA ARG A 95 -5.11 -11.54 7.65
C ARG A 95 -6.25 -11.17 8.58
N ASP A 96 -6.22 -9.96 9.09
CA ASP A 96 -7.29 -9.40 9.89
C ASP A 96 -7.83 -8.15 9.19
N LEU A 97 -8.99 -8.29 8.57
CA LEU A 97 -9.67 -7.19 7.89
C LEU A 97 -10.34 -6.23 8.89
N ASP A 98 -10.61 -6.69 10.11
CA ASP A 98 -11.25 -5.88 11.16
C ASP A 98 -10.30 -4.76 11.62
N GLU A 99 -8.99 -4.96 11.52
CA GLU A 99 -8.00 -3.90 11.77
C GLU A 99 -8.08 -2.77 10.73
N ILE A 100 -8.46 -3.07 9.49
CA ILE A 100 -8.51 -2.11 8.38
C ILE A 100 -9.89 -1.47 8.25
N GLN A 101 -10.95 -2.19 8.64
CA GLN A 101 -12.35 -1.75 8.52
C GLN A 101 -12.61 -0.32 9.02
N PRO A 102 -12.07 0.13 10.17
CA PRO A 102 -12.29 1.50 10.67
C PRO A 102 -11.76 2.61 9.75
N PHE A 103 -10.84 2.26 8.85
CA PHE A 103 -10.22 3.19 7.91
C PHE A 103 -10.91 3.24 6.56
N ILE A 104 -11.81 2.28 6.26
CA ILE A 104 -12.58 2.25 5.01
C ILE A 104 -13.70 3.29 5.11
N ILE A 105 -13.60 4.31 4.27
CA ILE A 105 -14.59 5.38 4.11
C ILE A 105 -15.12 5.40 2.68
N GLU A 106 -16.19 6.16 2.44
CA GLU A 106 -16.62 6.45 1.07
C GLU A 106 -15.48 7.10 0.27
N GLY A 107 -15.26 6.63 -0.96
CA GLY A 107 -14.12 7.05 -1.79
C GLY A 107 -12.78 6.41 -1.43
N ALA A 108 -12.73 5.46 -0.49
CA ALA A 108 -11.50 4.72 -0.20
C ALA A 108 -11.14 3.73 -1.33
N LEU A 109 -9.86 3.73 -1.70
CA LEU A 109 -9.25 2.79 -2.61
C LEU A 109 -8.31 1.86 -1.83
N LEU A 110 -8.69 0.59 -1.74
CA LEU A 110 -7.90 -0.48 -1.15
C LEU A 110 -7.11 -1.20 -2.25
N SER A 111 -5.79 -1.24 -2.16
CA SER A 111 -4.94 -1.87 -3.19
C SER A 111 -3.62 -2.35 -2.62
N GLY A 112 -3.02 -3.32 -3.29
CA GLY A 112 -1.74 -3.88 -2.87
C GLY A 112 -1.62 -5.35 -3.22
N ASP A 113 -0.70 -6.01 -2.55
CA ASP A 113 -0.52 -7.45 -2.65
C ASP A 113 -1.12 -8.11 -1.40
N PHE A 114 -2.28 -8.72 -1.59
CA PHE A 114 -3.00 -9.42 -0.52
C PHE A 114 -2.47 -10.84 -0.31
N ASN A 115 -1.61 -11.35 -1.21
CA ASN A 115 -1.11 -12.72 -1.22
C ASN A 115 -2.22 -13.76 -0.93
N ALA A 116 -3.41 -13.49 -1.47
CA ALA A 116 -4.63 -14.25 -1.28
C ALA A 116 -5.22 -14.56 -2.65
N THR A 117 -5.44 -15.84 -2.94
CA THR A 117 -6.31 -16.19 -4.06
C THR A 117 -7.78 -16.02 -3.63
N VAL A 118 -8.68 -15.73 -4.58
CA VAL A 118 -10.13 -15.63 -4.30
C VAL A 118 -10.69 -16.89 -3.61
N LYS A 119 -10.03 -18.05 -3.82
CA LYS A 119 -10.38 -19.34 -3.18
C LYS A 119 -9.90 -19.45 -1.73
N GLU A 120 -8.90 -18.68 -1.33
CA GLU A 120 -8.34 -18.67 0.03
C GLU A 120 -8.93 -17.57 0.90
N CYS A 121 -9.76 -16.70 0.33
CA CYS A 121 -10.61 -15.80 1.10
C CYS A 121 -11.59 -16.67 1.90
N ASN A 122 -11.53 -16.60 3.23
CA ASN A 122 -12.13 -17.49 4.24
C ASN A 122 -11.35 -18.77 4.58
N SER A 123 -10.04 -18.82 4.31
CA SER A 123 -9.20 -19.92 4.77
C SER A 123 -9.05 -19.89 6.29
N PRO A 124 -9.42 -20.97 7.03
CA PRO A 124 -9.29 -21.01 8.49
C PRO A 124 -7.84 -20.98 8.98
N ILE A 125 -6.86 -21.12 8.08
CA ILE A 125 -5.42 -21.07 8.37
C ILE A 125 -4.91 -19.61 8.31
N THR A 126 -5.43 -18.81 7.39
CA THR A 126 -4.92 -17.46 7.11
C THR A 126 -5.87 -16.35 7.46
N ASP A 127 -7.17 -16.60 7.63
CA ASP A 127 -8.18 -15.58 7.88
C ASP A 127 -8.83 -15.90 9.24
N ARG A 128 -8.65 -15.02 10.23
CA ARG A 128 -9.25 -15.19 11.56
C ARG A 128 -10.71 -14.74 11.47
N ARG A 129 -11.64 -15.61 11.86
CA ARG A 129 -13.03 -15.26 12.16
C ARG A 129 -13.35 -15.78 13.55
#